data_AF-A0A6G2JQH3-F1
#
_entry.id   AF-A0A6G2JQH3-F1
#
_cell.length_a   1.000
_cell.length_b   1.000
_cell.length_c   1.000
_cell.angle_alpha   90.00
_cell.angle_beta   90.00
_cell.angle_gamma   90.00
#
_symmetry.space_group_name_H-M   'P 1'
#
loop_
_entity.id
_entity.type
_entity.pdbx_description
1 polymer ?
#
loop_
_entity_poly.entity_id
_entity_poly.type
_entity_poly.pdbx_seq_one_letter_code
_entity_poly.pdbx_strand_id
1 'polypeptide(L)'
;MKRYIWSLAAAALIAACMQGTAAAQDNVLTEAEQEAGWKLLFDGQTLLGWTHRGGNATWAVEDGMLTGEVTGRGPGYIGTYDEFTNFELSVQFNQDAGHNSGVFVRGPRDTGAGVNQYSFYEINIADTHGSGYTTGSIVALAKYEPPPKTEGQWNTMVITADGRDITVTLNGEEAVNIQNASHYSGVVVLQAFGQGKIRFKNVKIRSLD
;
A
#
# COMPACT_ATOMS: atom_id res chain seq x y z
N MET A 1 -50.14 -20.93 61.84
CA MET A 1 -48.80 -20.48 62.28
C MET A 1 -47.77 -21.34 61.56
N LYS A 2 -46.83 -20.94 60.71
CA LYS A 2 -46.34 -19.70 60.08
C LYS A 2 -46.10 -20.07 58.60
N ARG A 3 -46.43 -19.18 57.65
CA ARG A 3 -46.18 -19.36 56.21
C ARG A 3 -44.77 -18.82 55.92
N TYR A 4 -43.88 -19.64 55.38
CA TYR A 4 -42.58 -19.20 54.87
C TYR A 4 -42.68 -18.99 53.37
N ILE A 5 -42.58 -17.73 52.93
CA ILE A 5 -42.50 -17.35 51.52
C ILE A 5 -41.01 -17.30 51.17
N TRP A 6 -40.56 -18.22 50.33
CA TRP A 6 -39.23 -18.18 49.74
C TRP A 6 -39.28 -17.23 48.54
N SER A 7 -38.61 -16.09 48.64
CA SER A 7 -38.47 -15.15 47.53
C SER A 7 -37.30 -15.62 46.65
N LEU A 8 -37.61 -16.17 45.48
CA LEU A 8 -36.63 -16.43 44.43
C LEU A 8 -36.29 -15.11 43.74
N ALA A 9 -35.13 -14.53 44.08
CA ALA A 9 -34.55 -13.45 43.31
C ALA A 9 -33.91 -14.03 42.04
N ALA A 10 -34.54 -13.81 40.88
CA ALA A 10 -33.94 -14.12 39.58
C ALA A 10 -32.89 -13.06 39.25
N ALA A 11 -31.61 -13.42 39.40
CA ALA A 11 -30.50 -12.61 38.90
C ALA A 11 -30.36 -12.86 37.38
N ALA A 12 -30.87 -11.95 36.56
CA ALA A 12 -30.58 -11.91 35.13
C ALA A 12 -29.15 -11.37 34.94
N LEU A 13 -28.20 -12.26 34.68
CA LEU A 13 -26.86 -11.90 34.21
C LEU A 13 -26.96 -11.47 32.75
N ILE A 14 -26.94 -10.16 32.52
CA ILE A 14 -26.74 -9.59 31.18
C ILE A 14 -25.26 -9.79 30.86
N ALA A 15 -24.95 -10.80 30.05
CA ALA A 15 -23.64 -10.95 29.44
C ALA A 15 -23.49 -9.88 28.37
N ALA A 16 -22.81 -8.78 28.71
CA ALA A 16 -22.35 -7.81 27.72
C ALA A 16 -21.21 -8.47 26.93
N CYS A 17 -21.50 -8.94 25.71
CA CYS A 17 -20.48 -9.31 24.75
C CYS A 17 -19.70 -8.04 24.36
N MET A 18 -18.55 -7.83 24.99
CA MET A 18 -17.55 -6.90 24.48
C MET A 18 -17.01 -7.50 23.18
N GLN A 19 -17.56 -7.06 22.04
CA GLN A 19 -16.94 -7.29 20.75
C GLN A 19 -15.65 -6.44 20.71
N GLY A 20 -14.56 -7.01 21.19
CA GLY A 20 -13.23 -6.46 20.91
C GLY A 20 -13.01 -6.56 19.41
N THR A 21 -12.84 -5.43 18.74
CA THR A 21 -12.35 -5.40 17.36
C THR A 21 -10.93 -5.98 17.38
N ALA A 22 -10.79 -7.26 17.02
CA ALA A 22 -9.48 -7.84 16.77
C ALA A 22 -8.81 -6.97 15.69
N ALA A 23 -7.60 -6.47 15.98
CA ALA A 23 -6.81 -5.78 14.97
C ALA A 23 -6.66 -6.71 13.77
N ALA A 24 -6.91 -6.19 12.57
CA ALA A 24 -6.78 -6.97 11.34
C ALA A 24 -5.36 -7.55 11.27
N GLN A 25 -5.26 -8.85 11.01
CA GLN A 25 -3.97 -9.52 10.85
C GLN A 25 -3.30 -9.04 9.56
N ASP A 26 -1.98 -8.80 9.62
CA ASP A 26 -1.22 -8.40 8.44
C ASP A 26 -1.23 -9.48 7.35
N ASN A 27 -1.37 -9.02 6.11
CA ASN A 27 -1.43 -9.80 4.87
C ASN A 27 -2.56 -10.85 4.87
N VAL A 28 -3.68 -10.51 5.51
CA VAL A 28 -4.91 -11.32 5.49
C VAL A 28 -6.07 -10.39 5.15
N LEU A 29 -6.85 -10.75 4.14
CA LEU A 29 -8.06 -10.01 3.82
C LEU A 29 -9.15 -10.30 4.85
N THR A 30 -9.74 -9.24 5.39
CA THR A 30 -10.99 -9.32 6.15
C THR A 30 -12.13 -9.85 5.28
N GLU A 31 -13.21 -10.34 5.91
CA GLU A 31 -14.40 -10.80 5.18
C GLU A 31 -14.97 -9.69 4.28
N ALA A 32 -15.06 -8.46 4.80
CA ALA A 32 -15.52 -7.30 4.05
C ALA A 32 -14.63 -6.98 2.84
N GLU A 33 -13.31 -7.16 2.95
CA GLU A 33 -12.39 -6.95 1.83
C GLU A 33 -12.56 -8.04 0.76
N GLN A 34 -12.75 -9.29 1.17
CA GLN A 34 -13.02 -10.39 0.24
C GLN A 34 -14.34 -10.17 -0.50
N GLU A 35 -15.40 -9.78 0.21
CA GLU A 35 -16.70 -9.43 -0.38
C GLU A 35 -16.61 -8.24 -1.33
N ALA A 36 -15.77 -7.25 -1.01
CA ALA A 36 -15.50 -6.09 -1.86
C ALA A 36 -14.53 -6.36 -3.01
N GLY A 37 -14.12 -7.62 -3.23
CA GLY A 37 -13.32 -8.04 -4.37
C GLY A 37 -11.82 -7.77 -4.25
N TRP A 38 -11.31 -7.46 -3.05
CA TRP A 38 -9.88 -7.30 -2.84
C TRP A 38 -9.14 -8.62 -2.99
N LYS A 39 -7.91 -8.52 -3.49
CA LYS A 39 -6.95 -9.60 -3.62
C LYS A 39 -5.63 -9.16 -3.05
N LEU A 40 -4.93 -10.04 -2.35
CA LEU A 40 -3.56 -9.79 -1.94
C LEU A 40 -2.64 -9.87 -3.16
N LEU A 41 -1.81 -8.84 -3.33
CA LEU A 41 -0.65 -8.90 -4.21
C LEU A 41 0.57 -9.45 -3.47
N PHE A 42 0.59 -9.37 -2.14
CA PHE A 42 1.66 -9.93 -1.30
C PHE A 42 1.05 -10.76 -0.17
N ASP A 43 1.51 -12.01 -0.06
CA ASP A 43 0.98 -13.02 0.87
C ASP A 43 1.66 -13.02 2.25
N GLY A 44 2.63 -12.13 2.47
CA GLY A 44 3.41 -12.08 3.71
C GLY A 44 4.51 -13.14 3.82
N GLN A 45 4.68 -14.03 2.83
CA GLN A 45 5.50 -15.24 2.96
C GLN A 45 6.45 -15.44 1.79
N THR A 46 6.05 -15.04 0.59
CA THR A 46 6.78 -15.29 -0.65
C THR A 46 6.78 -14.06 -1.55
N LEU A 47 7.67 -14.09 -2.55
CA LEU A 47 7.63 -13.14 -3.66
C LEU A 47 6.85 -13.70 -4.86
N LEU A 48 5.93 -14.65 -4.63
CA LEU A 48 5.07 -15.17 -5.68
C LEU A 48 4.22 -14.03 -6.26
N GLY A 49 4.12 -13.96 -7.58
CA GLY A 49 3.45 -12.84 -8.26
C GLY A 49 4.35 -11.63 -8.50
N TRP A 50 5.57 -11.61 -7.96
CA TRP A 50 6.54 -10.53 -8.11
C TRP A 50 7.76 -10.96 -8.92
N THR A 51 8.33 -10.02 -9.68
CA THR A 51 9.53 -10.22 -10.46
C THR A 51 10.46 -9.02 -10.39
N HIS A 52 11.76 -9.27 -10.45
CA HIS A 52 12.75 -8.20 -10.47
C HIS A 52 12.63 -7.37 -11.76
N ARG A 53 12.59 -6.04 -11.63
CA ARG A 53 12.36 -5.09 -12.74
C ARG A 53 13.61 -4.24 -13.03
N GLY A 54 14.78 -4.73 -12.65
CA GLY A 54 16.06 -4.07 -12.87
C GLY A 54 16.51 -3.18 -11.71
N GLY A 55 17.68 -2.57 -11.88
CA GLY A 55 18.31 -1.74 -10.86
C GLY A 55 19.09 -2.54 -9.82
N ASN A 56 19.42 -1.91 -8.69
CA ASN A 56 20.41 -2.39 -7.73
C ASN A 56 19.83 -2.48 -6.31
N ALA A 57 18.76 -3.26 -6.12
CA ALA A 57 18.21 -3.55 -4.81
C ALA A 57 17.98 -5.05 -4.60
N THR A 58 18.19 -5.50 -3.36
CA THR A 58 17.72 -6.81 -2.91
C THR A 58 16.29 -6.67 -2.42
N TRP A 59 15.45 -7.59 -2.86
CA TRP A 59 14.07 -7.72 -2.39
C TRP A 59 13.91 -9.04 -1.64
N ALA A 60 13.29 -9.00 -0.47
CA ALA A 60 13.14 -10.15 0.39
C ALA A 60 11.80 -10.12 1.15
N VAL A 61 11.49 -11.25 1.78
CA VAL A 61 10.41 -11.34 2.78
C VAL A 61 11.06 -11.44 4.15
N GLU A 62 10.78 -10.47 5.02
CA GLU A 62 11.29 -10.42 6.40
C GLU A 62 10.12 -10.12 7.33
N ASP A 63 9.88 -10.97 8.34
CA ASP A 63 8.84 -10.80 9.36
C ASP A 63 7.44 -10.43 8.81
N GLY A 64 7.02 -11.07 7.72
CA GLY A 64 5.73 -10.79 7.09
C GLY A 64 5.70 -9.54 6.20
N MET A 65 6.85 -8.95 5.90
CA MET A 65 6.97 -7.73 5.10
C MET A 65 7.78 -7.98 3.84
N LEU A 66 7.38 -7.37 2.73
CA LEU A 66 8.17 -7.26 1.52
C LEU A 66 9.16 -6.12 1.73
N THR A 67 10.45 -6.42 1.79
CA THR A 67 11.51 -5.44 2.07
C THR A 67 12.37 -5.19 0.85
N GLY A 68 12.80 -3.94 0.68
CA GLY A 68 13.71 -3.50 -0.37
C GLY A 68 14.90 -2.74 0.22
N GLU A 69 16.11 -3.15 -0.17
CA GLU A 69 17.36 -2.50 0.26
C GLU A 69 18.30 -2.34 -0.93
N VAL A 70 18.85 -1.15 -1.13
CA VAL A 70 19.80 -0.86 -2.21
C VAL A 70 21.13 -1.55 -1.94
N THR A 71 21.65 -2.30 -2.92
CA THR A 71 22.95 -3.01 -2.85
C THR A 71 24.02 -2.42 -3.75
N GLY A 72 23.69 -1.40 -4.55
CA GLY A 72 24.60 -0.77 -5.48
C GLY A 72 24.27 0.68 -5.78
N ARG A 73 24.69 1.18 -6.95
CA ARG A 73 24.43 2.57 -7.33
C ARG A 73 23.05 2.70 -7.97
N GLY A 74 22.21 3.57 -7.41
CA GLY A 74 20.90 3.91 -7.98
C GLY A 74 19.77 3.03 -7.46
N PRO A 75 18.54 3.23 -7.96
CA PRO A 75 17.35 2.55 -7.47
C PRO A 75 17.33 1.07 -7.90
N GLY A 76 16.51 0.27 -7.23
CA GLY A 76 16.12 -1.08 -7.66
C GLY A 76 14.62 -1.28 -7.57
N TYR A 77 14.11 -2.24 -8.35
CA TYR A 77 12.68 -2.37 -8.61
C TYR A 77 12.19 -3.82 -8.56
N ILE A 78 11.01 -4.02 -7.99
CA ILE A 78 10.25 -5.28 -8.07
C ILE A 78 8.83 -4.96 -8.51
N GLY A 79 8.21 -5.79 -9.35
CA GLY A 79 6.85 -5.52 -9.81
C GLY A 79 6.03 -6.76 -10.06
N THR A 80 4.73 -6.57 -10.19
CA THR A 80 3.77 -7.64 -10.46
C THR A 80 4.02 -8.28 -11.82
N TYR A 81 3.67 -9.56 -11.96
CA TYR A 81 3.54 -10.19 -13.28
C TYR A 81 2.29 -9.69 -14.02
N ASP A 82 1.19 -9.56 -13.29
CA ASP A 82 -0.11 -9.18 -13.82
C ASP A 82 -0.18 -7.67 -14.10
N GLU A 83 -0.98 -7.33 -15.11
CA GLU A 83 -1.31 -5.97 -15.49
C GLU A 83 -2.73 -5.61 -15.03
N PHE A 84 -2.93 -4.36 -14.68
CA PHE A 84 -4.18 -3.82 -14.16
C PHE A 84 -4.57 -2.58 -14.96
N THR A 85 -5.87 -2.38 -15.16
CA THR A 85 -6.42 -1.22 -15.90
C THR A 85 -7.07 -0.24 -14.92
N ASN A 86 -8.34 -0.51 -14.55
CA ASN A 86 -9.04 0.23 -13.51
C ASN A 86 -8.95 -0.55 -12.20
N PHE A 87 -8.45 0.10 -11.15
CA PHE A 87 -8.21 -0.56 -9.88
C PHE A 87 -8.15 0.43 -8.71
N GLU A 88 -8.33 -0.13 -7.53
CA GLU A 88 -7.89 0.49 -6.28
C GLU A 88 -6.77 -0.37 -5.68
N LEU A 89 -5.60 0.22 -5.49
CA LEU A 89 -4.41 -0.40 -4.92
C LEU A 89 -4.17 0.21 -3.54
N SER A 90 -4.15 -0.62 -2.50
CA SER A 90 -3.79 -0.22 -1.15
C SER A 90 -2.43 -0.82 -0.79
N VAL A 91 -1.54 0.00 -0.26
CA VAL A 91 -0.20 -0.39 0.17
C VAL A 91 0.07 0.19 1.55
N GLN A 92 0.48 -0.63 2.50
CA GLN A 92 1.08 -0.12 3.73
C GLN A 92 2.59 -0.13 3.61
N PHE A 93 3.22 0.97 4.00
CA PHE A 93 4.67 1.14 3.91
C PHE A 93 5.27 1.76 5.16
N ASN A 94 6.53 1.44 5.42
CA ASN A 94 7.37 2.09 6.41
C ASN A 94 8.80 2.18 5.86
N GLN A 95 9.34 3.39 5.84
CA GLN A 95 10.65 3.68 5.29
C GLN A 95 11.60 4.17 6.38
N ASP A 96 12.87 3.77 6.29
CA ASP A 96 13.93 4.34 7.12
C ASP A 96 14.15 5.82 6.78
N ALA A 97 14.78 6.56 7.69
CA ALA A 97 15.05 7.98 7.50
C ALA A 97 15.95 8.22 6.26
N GLY A 98 15.56 9.18 5.42
CA GLY A 98 16.30 9.51 4.19
C GLY A 98 16.16 8.48 3.06
N HIS A 99 15.28 7.49 3.20
CA HIS A 99 14.94 6.58 2.11
C HIS A 99 14.06 7.27 1.07
N ASN A 100 14.22 6.88 -0.20
CA ASN A 100 13.37 7.29 -1.31
C ASN A 100 12.80 6.04 -1.96
N SER A 101 11.50 5.97 -2.10
CA SER A 101 10.78 4.86 -2.69
C SER A 101 9.62 5.41 -3.51
N GLY A 102 8.87 4.52 -4.15
CA GLY A 102 7.70 4.90 -4.91
C GLY A 102 6.89 3.69 -5.31
N VAL A 103 5.60 3.93 -5.50
CA VAL A 103 4.69 2.99 -6.13
C VAL A 103 4.43 3.48 -7.55
N PHE A 104 4.88 2.70 -8.51
CA PHE A 104 4.73 2.97 -9.93
C PHE A 104 3.55 2.15 -10.45
N VAL A 105 2.62 2.78 -11.15
CA VAL A 105 1.42 2.10 -11.67
C VAL A 105 1.20 2.36 -13.15
N ARG A 106 0.47 1.45 -13.79
CA ARG A 106 0.05 1.50 -15.21
C ARG A 106 1.20 1.67 -16.19
N GLY A 107 2.37 1.10 -15.93
CA GLY A 107 3.46 1.09 -16.91
C GLY A 107 3.65 -0.27 -17.58
N PRO A 108 4.46 -0.31 -18.65
CA PRO A 108 4.61 -1.50 -19.47
C PRO A 108 5.20 -2.66 -18.67
N ARG A 109 4.68 -3.86 -18.88
CA ARG A 109 5.29 -5.08 -18.34
C ARG A 109 6.74 -5.25 -18.80
N ASP A 110 7.03 -5.04 -20.09
CA ASP A 110 8.39 -5.18 -20.61
C ASP A 110 9.11 -3.83 -20.57
N THR A 111 9.81 -3.57 -19.45
CA THR A 111 10.40 -2.27 -19.13
C THR A 111 11.72 -2.00 -19.84
N GLY A 112 11.88 -2.35 -21.12
CA GLY A 112 13.17 -2.25 -21.83
C GLY A 112 13.94 -0.93 -21.58
N ALA A 113 13.22 0.20 -21.53
CA ALA A 113 13.75 1.55 -21.25
C ALA A 113 13.96 1.91 -19.75
N GLY A 114 13.72 0.98 -18.84
CA GLY A 114 13.75 1.17 -17.38
C GLY A 114 12.43 1.67 -16.79
N VAL A 115 12.29 1.52 -15.47
CA VAL A 115 11.17 2.06 -14.67
C VAL A 115 11.44 3.54 -14.41
N ASN A 116 10.50 4.42 -14.79
CA ASN A 116 10.59 5.88 -14.61
C ASN A 116 9.21 6.55 -14.70
N GLN A 117 9.11 7.81 -14.27
CA GLN A 117 7.89 8.63 -14.22
C GLN A 117 7.26 8.99 -15.57
N TYR A 118 7.95 8.74 -16.70
CA TYR A 118 7.40 9.00 -18.03
C TYR A 118 6.68 7.77 -18.58
N SER A 119 7.14 6.57 -18.21
CA SER A 119 6.54 5.29 -18.60
C SER A 119 5.53 4.76 -17.59
N PHE A 120 5.43 5.37 -16.41
CA PHE A 120 4.56 5.00 -15.30
C PHE A 120 4.02 6.26 -14.63
N TYR A 121 2.91 6.14 -13.90
CA TYR A 121 2.63 7.10 -12.83
C TYR A 121 3.44 6.71 -11.59
N GLU A 122 4.38 7.54 -11.19
CA GLU A 122 5.18 7.35 -9.97
C GLU A 122 4.52 8.13 -8.81
N ILE A 123 3.95 7.40 -7.86
CA ILE A 123 3.49 7.97 -6.59
C ILE A 123 4.65 7.86 -5.61
N ASN A 124 5.22 9.01 -5.23
CA ASN A 124 6.47 9.03 -4.49
C ASN A 124 6.28 8.66 -3.02
N ILE A 125 7.34 8.14 -2.40
CA ILE A 125 7.48 7.87 -0.97
C ILE A 125 8.85 8.42 -0.53
N ALA A 126 8.85 9.65 -0.02
CA ALA A 126 10.03 10.33 0.53
C ALA A 126 9.59 11.58 1.31
N ASP A 127 10.08 11.77 2.53
CA ASP A 127 9.81 13.00 3.30
C ASP A 127 10.59 14.19 2.75
N THR A 128 11.66 13.94 1.99
CA THR A 128 12.45 14.95 1.29
C THR A 128 12.79 14.46 -0.11
N HIS A 129 12.50 15.27 -1.13
CA HIS A 129 12.83 14.95 -2.52
C HIS A 129 13.33 16.20 -3.23
N GLY A 130 14.42 16.10 -4.01
CA GLY A 130 15.11 17.27 -4.59
C GLY A 130 14.25 18.13 -5.53
N SER A 131 13.22 17.53 -6.16
CA SER A 131 12.24 18.23 -6.99
C SER A 131 10.97 18.66 -6.23
N GLY A 132 10.87 18.34 -4.95
CA GLY A 132 9.73 18.64 -4.08
C GLY A 132 8.48 17.78 -4.31
N TYR A 133 8.57 16.68 -5.05
CA TYR A 133 7.49 15.68 -5.09
C TYR A 133 7.72 14.70 -3.94
N THR A 134 7.18 14.99 -2.76
CA THR A 134 7.31 14.16 -1.55
C THR A 134 6.21 13.11 -1.45
N THR A 135 6.20 12.31 -0.38
CA THR A 135 5.23 11.22 -0.17
C THR A 135 3.80 11.62 -0.52
N GLY A 136 3.13 10.81 -1.36
CA GLY A 136 1.77 11.04 -1.82
C GLY A 136 1.64 11.91 -3.07
N SER A 137 2.72 12.54 -3.53
CA SER A 137 2.76 13.25 -4.81
C SER A 137 2.82 12.29 -6.00
N ILE A 138 2.28 12.70 -7.15
CA ILE A 138 2.54 12.05 -8.44
C ILE A 138 3.66 12.80 -9.15
N VAL A 139 4.83 12.17 -9.29
CA VAL A 139 6.04 12.80 -9.81
C VAL A 139 5.79 13.38 -11.22
N ALA A 140 6.31 14.59 -11.45
CA ALA A 140 6.13 15.39 -12.66
C ALA A 140 4.69 15.88 -12.94
N LEU A 141 3.68 15.49 -12.16
CA LEU A 141 2.28 15.82 -12.44
C LEU A 141 1.61 16.63 -11.32
N ALA A 142 1.68 16.19 -10.07
CA ALA A 142 1.00 16.85 -8.96
C ALA A 142 1.76 16.68 -7.64
N LYS A 143 1.91 17.78 -6.89
CA LYS A 143 2.54 17.78 -5.57
C LYS A 143 1.48 17.75 -4.48
N TYR A 144 1.70 16.91 -3.46
CA TYR A 144 0.93 16.95 -2.22
C TYR A 144 1.58 17.94 -1.25
N GLU A 145 0.82 18.95 -0.83
CA GLU A 145 1.31 20.04 0.02
C GLU A 145 0.31 20.32 1.17
N PRO A 146 0.79 20.58 2.40
CA PRO A 146 2.19 20.56 2.80
C PRO A 146 2.78 19.13 2.83
N PRO A 147 4.12 18.96 2.74
CA PRO A 147 4.73 17.64 2.68
C PRO A 147 4.48 16.87 3.98
N PRO A 148 3.96 15.63 3.92
CA PRO A 148 3.74 14.83 5.12
C PRO A 148 5.06 14.33 5.70
N LYS A 149 5.03 13.95 6.98
CA LYS A 149 6.12 13.22 7.63
C LYS A 149 5.75 11.77 7.78
N THR A 150 6.48 10.88 7.12
CA THR A 150 6.13 9.47 6.96
C THR A 150 7.26 8.50 7.34
N GLU A 151 8.50 8.99 7.45
CA GLU A 151 9.65 8.19 7.88
C GLU A 151 9.46 7.55 9.25
N GLY A 152 9.89 6.29 9.40
CA GLY A 152 9.89 5.54 10.65
C GLY A 152 8.53 5.07 11.15
N GLN A 153 7.43 5.36 10.44
CA GLN A 153 6.09 4.95 10.81
C GLN A 153 5.36 4.20 9.69
N TRP A 154 4.38 3.39 10.07
CA TRP A 154 3.49 2.74 9.11
C TRP A 154 2.48 3.73 8.59
N ASN A 155 2.43 3.84 7.27
CA ASN A 155 1.47 4.68 6.55
C ASN A 155 0.68 3.80 5.58
N THR A 156 -0.55 4.21 5.30
CA THR A 156 -1.39 3.57 4.27
C THR A 156 -1.54 4.52 3.10
N MET A 157 -1.16 4.06 1.90
CA MET A 157 -1.40 4.77 0.66
C MET A 157 -2.42 3.98 -0.16
N VAL A 158 -3.44 4.67 -0.67
CA VAL A 158 -4.40 4.09 -1.62
C VAL A 158 -4.32 4.86 -2.93
N ILE A 159 -4.13 4.13 -4.02
CA ILE A 159 -4.09 4.66 -5.38
C ILE A 159 -5.32 4.11 -6.11
N THR A 160 -6.26 4.99 -6.39
CA THR A 160 -7.44 4.69 -7.19
C THR A 160 -7.19 5.19 -8.61
N ALA A 161 -7.15 4.27 -9.56
CA ALA A 161 -6.99 4.58 -10.97
C ALA A 161 -8.25 4.09 -11.71
N ASP A 162 -9.09 5.02 -12.16
CA ASP A 162 -10.38 4.75 -12.80
C ASP A 162 -10.49 5.55 -14.10
N GLY A 163 -10.38 4.87 -15.23
CA GLY A 163 -10.28 5.53 -16.53
C GLY A 163 -9.11 6.49 -16.58
N ARG A 164 -9.38 7.80 -16.64
CA ARG A 164 -8.36 8.86 -16.65
C ARG A 164 -8.13 9.47 -15.27
N ASP A 165 -9.00 9.21 -14.31
CA ASP A 165 -8.94 9.76 -12.98
C ASP A 165 -7.95 8.94 -12.14
N ILE A 166 -7.00 9.63 -11.51
CA ILE A 166 -6.03 9.02 -10.60
C ILE A 166 -6.06 9.81 -9.30
N THR A 167 -6.49 9.14 -8.24
CA THR A 167 -6.55 9.68 -6.89
C THR A 167 -5.56 8.94 -6.01
N VAL A 168 -4.79 9.70 -5.22
CA VAL A 168 -3.93 9.18 -4.17
C VAL A 168 -4.49 9.66 -2.85
N THR A 169 -4.75 8.73 -1.93
CA THR A 169 -4.99 9.05 -0.52
C THR A 169 -3.84 8.55 0.33
N LEU A 170 -3.50 9.29 1.37
CA LEU A 170 -2.49 8.95 2.37
C LEU A 170 -3.12 9.02 3.75
N ASN A 171 -3.07 7.92 4.50
CA ASN A 171 -3.63 7.79 5.84
C ASN A 171 -5.11 8.21 5.94
N GLY A 172 -5.88 7.99 4.86
CA GLY A 172 -7.32 8.30 4.80
C GLY A 172 -7.64 9.72 4.31
N GLU A 173 -6.63 10.56 4.08
CA GLU A 173 -6.80 11.92 3.55
C GLU A 173 -6.42 11.96 2.06
N GLU A 174 -7.18 12.69 1.25
CA GLU A 174 -6.83 12.89 -0.16
C GLU A 174 -5.54 13.70 -0.27
N ALA A 175 -4.54 13.13 -0.95
CA ALA A 175 -3.26 13.79 -1.20
C ALA A 175 -3.30 14.53 -2.54
N VAL A 176 -3.58 13.82 -3.63
CA VAL A 176 -3.71 14.41 -4.97
C VAL A 176 -4.79 13.70 -5.77
N ASN A 177 -5.43 14.45 -6.67
CA ASN A 177 -6.36 13.94 -7.67
C ASN A 177 -6.02 14.60 -9.01
N ILE A 178 -5.84 13.80 -10.06
CA ILE A 178 -5.58 14.27 -11.42
C ILE A 178 -6.43 13.54 -12.44
N GLN A 179 -6.65 14.21 -13.58
CA GLN A 179 -7.07 13.55 -14.81
C GLN A 179 -5.91 13.47 -15.79
N ASN A 180 -5.50 12.25 -16.15
CA ASN A 180 -4.40 12.01 -17.07
C ASN A 180 -4.63 10.75 -17.91
N ALA A 181 -4.29 10.85 -19.19
CA ALA A 181 -4.54 9.82 -20.20
C ALA A 181 -3.26 9.21 -20.79
N SER A 182 -2.09 9.50 -20.20
CA SER A 182 -0.82 8.99 -20.70
C SER A 182 -0.75 7.47 -20.57
N HIS A 183 -1.29 6.90 -19.49
CA HIS A 183 -1.27 5.46 -19.25
C HIS A 183 -2.61 4.94 -18.71
N TYR A 184 -3.09 3.83 -19.29
CA TYR A 184 -4.40 3.25 -18.94
C TYR A 184 -4.30 1.88 -18.27
N SER A 185 -3.23 1.14 -18.53
CA SER A 185 -3.06 -0.21 -18.02
C SER A 185 -1.59 -0.55 -17.86
N GLY A 186 -1.27 -1.47 -16.96
CA GLY A 186 0.07 -1.96 -16.81
C GLY A 186 0.34 -2.59 -15.45
N VAL A 187 1.60 -2.91 -15.19
CA VAL A 187 2.03 -3.54 -13.95
C VAL A 187 2.11 -2.53 -12.80
N VAL A 188 2.13 -3.04 -11.57
CA VAL A 188 2.50 -2.28 -10.37
C VAL A 188 3.97 -2.58 -10.04
N VAL A 189 4.76 -1.55 -9.75
CA VAL A 189 6.18 -1.67 -9.41
C VAL A 189 6.47 -0.90 -8.14
N LEU A 190 7.26 -1.50 -7.25
CA LEU A 190 7.79 -0.90 -6.04
C LEU A 190 9.27 -0.57 -6.26
N GLN A 191 9.70 0.58 -5.74
CA GLN A 191 11.09 1.02 -5.80
C GLN A 191 11.74 0.95 -4.42
N ALA A 192 13.04 0.67 -4.39
CA ALA A 192 13.92 0.97 -3.25
C ALA A 192 15.05 1.88 -3.73
N PHE A 193 15.27 2.98 -3.03
CA PHE A 193 16.36 3.93 -3.29
C PHE A 193 16.79 4.67 -2.01
N GLY A 194 18.05 5.08 -1.92
CA GLY A 194 18.58 5.75 -0.73
C GLY A 194 19.09 4.78 0.34
N GLN A 195 19.28 5.29 1.55
CA GLN A 195 19.86 4.54 2.67
C GLN A 195 18.79 3.80 3.46
N GLY A 196 19.16 2.66 4.06
CA GLY A 196 18.24 1.83 4.83
C GLY A 196 17.27 1.04 3.97
N LYS A 197 16.15 0.63 4.57
CA LYS A 197 15.13 -0.23 3.96
C LYS A 197 13.81 0.50 3.78
N ILE A 198 13.12 0.11 2.71
CA ILE A 198 11.66 0.25 2.59
C ILE A 198 11.01 -1.09 2.95
N ARG A 199 9.87 -1.03 3.64
CA ARG A 199 9.09 -2.20 4.04
C ARG A 199 7.66 -2.00 3.61
N PHE A 200 7.07 -3.03 3.00
CA PHE A 200 5.69 -3.05 2.56
C PHE A 200 4.95 -4.24 3.18
N LYS A 201 3.68 -4.03 3.50
CA LYS A 201 2.74 -5.09 3.89
C LYS A 201 1.33 -4.70 3.46
N ASN A 202 0.38 -5.61 3.61
CA ASN A 202 -1.03 -5.36 3.25
C ASN A 202 -1.16 -4.80 1.82
N VAL A 203 -0.31 -5.29 0.90
CA VAL A 203 -0.35 -4.90 -0.51
C VAL A 203 -1.48 -5.65 -1.17
N LYS A 204 -2.56 -4.93 -1.48
CA LYS A 204 -3.80 -5.51 -1.98
C LYS A 204 -4.39 -4.63 -3.07
N ILE A 205 -5.10 -5.26 -3.99
CA ILE A 205 -5.70 -4.59 -5.13
C ILE A 205 -7.13 -5.11 -5.35
N ARG A 206 -8.03 -4.25 -5.80
CA ARG A 206 -9.31 -4.66 -6.38
C ARG A 206 -9.50 -4.01 -7.74
N SER A 207 -10.10 -4.73 -8.66
CA SER A 207 -10.51 -4.14 -9.94
C SER A 207 -11.71 -3.23 -9.74
N LEU A 208 -11.81 -2.20 -10.57
CA LEU A 208 -13.01 -1.38 -10.72
C LEU A 208 -13.62 -1.70 -12.08
N ASP A 209 -14.96 -1.76 -12.13
CA ASP A 209 -15.72 -2.07 -13.35
C ASP A 209 -15.78 -0.89 -14.33
#